data_AF-A0A7U6QPD0-F1
#
_entry.id   AF-A0A7U6QPD0-F1
#
_cell.length_a   1.000
_cell.length_b   1.000
_cell.length_c   1.000
_cell.angle_alpha   90.00
_cell.angle_beta   90.00
_cell.angle_gamma   90.00
#
_symmetry.space_group_name_H-M   'P 1'
#
loop_
_entity.id
_entity.type
_entity.pdbx_description
1 polymer ?
#
loop_
_entity_poly.entity_id
_entity_poly.type
_entity_poly.pdbx_seq_one_letter_code
_entity_poly.pdbx_strand_id
1 'polypeptide(L)'
;MKFGVKNREKLISKLINVIGKDISLPKDFDGVPTAQALKFWLFPYKYIRSDDSIPLLWELFRQARNGDIKEQDFNSALKILGTGFTKLTQYLFYINPSQYLPIDAQTEPWLEQQGFTLPQESWSDYQNLLEKLKVKTDMPFWQISYEAWYKNTDKKVASQQSGYNIKTKSREPNMANLNRILYGPPGTGKTYCTTELAVQCVAPDWYESLSNDKFKRQKIKDKYDELTAKGVLHLQLFIKVFLMRTSWKVLDL
;
A
#
# COMPACT_ATOMS: atom_id res chain seq x y z
N MET A 1 6.56 -1.34 0.40
CA MET A 1 6.82 -0.13 -0.42
C MET A 1 8.26 0.35 -0.19
N LYS A 2 9.21 0.05 -1.09
CA LYS A 2 10.66 0.27 -0.86
C LYS A 2 11.11 1.75 -0.99
N PHE A 3 10.26 2.62 -1.56
CA PHE A 3 10.57 4.04 -1.83
C PHE A 3 9.83 5.03 -0.93
N GLY A 4 8.87 4.57 -0.11
CA GLY A 4 8.08 5.45 0.76
C GLY A 4 8.87 5.98 1.95
N VAL A 5 9.65 5.12 2.60
CA VAL A 5 10.40 5.43 3.83
C VAL A 5 11.46 6.52 3.60
N LYS A 6 12.34 6.34 2.61
CA LYS A 6 13.36 7.35 2.25
C LYS A 6 12.78 8.72 1.90
N ASN A 7 11.64 8.73 1.21
CA ASN A 7 10.95 9.97 0.87
C ASN A 7 10.32 10.63 2.12
N ARG A 8 9.77 9.85 3.05
CA ARG A 8 9.25 10.34 4.33
C ARG A 8 10.37 10.93 5.19
N GLU A 9 11.50 10.25 5.33
CA GLU A 9 12.68 10.75 6.03
C GLU A 9 13.15 12.08 5.45
N LYS A 10 13.24 12.19 4.11
CA LYS A 10 13.62 13.43 3.42
C LYS A 10 12.65 14.58 3.70
N LEU A 11 11.34 14.31 3.70
CA LEU A 11 10.32 15.32 3.97
C LEU A 11 10.34 15.77 5.43
N ILE A 12 10.49 14.83 6.37
CA ILE A 12 10.56 15.12 7.81
C ILE A 12 11.83 15.90 8.13
N SER A 13 12.98 15.53 7.56
CA SER A 13 14.22 16.28 7.73
C SER A 13 14.06 17.74 7.28
N LYS A 14 13.41 17.98 6.14
CA LYS A 14 13.08 19.35 5.70
C LYS A 14 12.15 20.07 6.68
N LEU A 15 11.15 19.38 7.21
CA LEU A 15 10.21 19.95 8.17
C LEU A 15 10.91 20.36 9.48
N ILE A 16 11.78 19.48 10.01
CA ILE A 16 12.57 19.74 11.24
C ILE A 16 13.44 20.98 11.04
N ASN A 17 14.10 21.11 9.88
CA ASN A 17 14.92 22.28 9.55
C ASN A 17 14.10 23.58 9.52
N VAL A 18 12.86 23.53 9.03
CA VAL A 18 11.94 24.70 9.02
C VAL A 18 11.46 25.05 10.44
N ILE A 19 11.18 24.03 11.27
CA ILE A 19 10.73 24.21 12.65
C ILE A 19 11.85 24.74 13.55
N GLY A 20 13.12 24.53 13.17
CA GLY A 20 14.29 25.06 13.88
C GLY A 20 14.50 24.43 15.26
N LYS A 21 13.98 23.21 15.48
CA LYS A 21 14.16 22.44 16.72
C LYS A 21 15.12 21.28 16.50
N ASP A 22 15.90 20.96 17.52
CA ASP A 22 16.74 19.77 17.54
C ASP A 22 15.89 18.53 17.85
N ILE A 23 15.35 17.92 16.79
CA ILE A 23 14.51 16.73 16.85
C ILE A 23 15.23 15.63 16.08
N SER A 24 15.50 14.51 16.75
CA SER A 24 16.07 13.33 16.09
C SER A 24 15.09 12.75 15.07
N LEU A 25 15.59 12.32 13.91
CA LEU A 25 14.77 11.66 12.90
C LEU A 25 14.14 10.36 13.44
N PRO A 26 12.87 10.06 13.09
CA PRO A 26 12.25 8.79 13.43
C PRO A 26 13.05 7.61 12.86
N LYS A 27 13.13 6.51 13.63
CA LYS A 27 13.83 5.28 13.23
C LYS A 27 12.97 4.37 12.35
N ASP A 28 11.65 4.47 12.48
CA ASP A 28 10.68 3.70 11.70
C ASP A 28 9.36 4.51 11.51
N PHE A 29 8.45 3.92 10.73
CA PHE A 29 7.10 4.46 10.49
C PHE A 29 6.03 3.36 10.64
N ASP A 30 6.34 2.35 11.43
CA ASP A 30 5.53 1.12 11.51
C ASP A 30 4.29 1.36 12.37
N GLY A 31 3.17 0.71 12.03
CA GLY A 31 1.90 0.93 12.72
C GLY A 31 1.21 2.27 12.41
N VAL A 32 1.86 3.22 11.74
CA VAL A 32 1.20 4.47 11.32
C VAL A 32 0.32 4.21 10.10
N PRO A 33 -0.98 4.58 10.14
CA PRO A 33 -1.86 4.41 9.00
C PRO A 33 -1.28 5.06 7.74
N THR A 34 -1.41 4.38 6.60
CA THR A 34 -0.90 4.89 5.33
C THR A 34 -2.03 5.37 4.46
N ALA A 35 -2.12 6.67 4.25
CA ALA A 35 -3.04 7.23 3.28
C ALA A 35 -2.53 7.03 1.84
N GLN A 36 -3.43 6.64 0.93
CA GLN A 36 -3.13 6.66 -0.51
C GLN A 36 -3.08 8.10 -1.01
N ALA A 37 -2.01 8.48 -1.72
CA ALA A 37 -1.79 9.86 -2.18
C ALA A 37 -2.96 10.42 -3.02
N LEU A 38 -3.67 9.58 -3.77
CA LEU A 38 -4.82 9.96 -4.59
C LEU A 38 -6.09 10.29 -3.80
N LYS A 39 -6.16 9.91 -2.51
CA LYS A 39 -7.35 10.07 -1.66
C LYS A 39 -7.02 10.79 -0.34
N PHE A 40 -5.99 11.64 -0.33
CA PHE A 40 -5.54 12.33 0.89
C PHE A 40 -6.44 13.50 1.32
N TRP A 41 -7.32 14.02 0.48
CA TRP A 41 -8.15 15.16 0.89
C TRP A 41 -9.39 14.70 1.65
N LEU A 42 -9.61 15.24 2.85
CA LEU A 42 -10.86 15.07 3.63
C LEU A 42 -12.02 15.91 3.07
N PHE A 43 -11.97 16.34 1.83
CA PHE A 43 -13.03 17.11 1.21
C PHE A 43 -12.99 16.94 -0.30
N PRO A 44 -14.13 17.05 -0.99
CA PRO A 44 -14.17 17.00 -2.44
C PRO A 44 -13.75 18.34 -3.05
N TYR A 45 -13.66 18.40 -4.38
CA TYR A 45 -13.32 19.65 -5.08
C TYR A 45 -14.32 20.77 -4.79
N LYS A 46 -13.89 22.02 -4.97
CA LYS A 46 -14.69 23.23 -4.69
C LYS A 46 -16.06 23.22 -5.35
N TYR A 47 -16.18 22.69 -6.57
CA TYR A 47 -17.43 22.67 -7.33
C TYR A 47 -18.46 21.63 -6.83
N ILE A 48 -18.08 20.72 -5.92
CA ILE A 48 -18.96 19.71 -5.31
C ILE A 48 -19.11 19.93 -3.80
N ARG A 49 -18.10 20.50 -3.12
CA ARG A 49 -18.12 20.64 -1.66
C ARG A 49 -19.06 21.76 -1.22
N SER A 50 -19.77 21.55 -0.11
CA SER A 50 -20.47 22.63 0.60
C SER A 50 -19.46 23.61 1.19
N ASP A 51 -19.82 24.89 1.25
CA ASP A 51 -18.99 25.95 1.85
C ASP A 51 -18.71 25.69 3.34
N ASP A 52 -19.61 24.99 4.04
CA ASP A 52 -19.46 24.63 5.45
C ASP A 52 -18.50 23.45 5.69
N SER A 53 -18.12 22.72 4.64
CA SER A 53 -17.30 21.50 4.77
C SER A 53 -15.94 21.80 5.40
N ILE A 54 -15.28 22.89 4.97
CA ILE A 54 -13.93 23.24 5.44
C ILE A 54 -13.96 23.82 6.86
N PRO A 55 -14.86 24.78 7.19
CA PRO A 55 -15.06 25.21 8.57
C PRO A 55 -15.33 24.05 9.53
N LEU A 56 -16.22 23.11 9.15
CA LEU A 56 -16.54 21.95 9.98
C LEU A 56 -15.32 21.05 10.24
N LEU A 57 -14.50 20.79 9.22
CA LEU A 57 -13.29 19.97 9.39
C LEU A 57 -12.25 20.66 10.27
N TRP A 58 -12.11 21.97 10.19
CA TRP A 58 -11.24 22.74 11.08
C TRP A 58 -11.74 22.73 12.52
N GLU A 59 -13.05 22.83 12.71
CA GLU A 59 -13.66 22.72 14.03
C GLU A 59 -13.45 21.34 14.63
N LEU A 60 -13.70 20.28 13.85
CA LEU A 60 -13.43 18.91 14.26
C LEU A 60 -11.94 18.69 14.59
N PHE A 61 -11.02 19.29 13.84
CA PHE A 61 -9.58 19.24 14.15
C PHE A 61 -9.26 19.87 15.50
N ARG A 62 -9.82 21.06 15.80
CA ARG A 62 -9.64 21.72 17.10
C ARG A 62 -10.17 20.86 18.22
N GLN A 63 -11.37 20.31 18.04
CA GLN A 63 -12.01 19.47 19.05
C GLN A 63 -11.23 18.17 19.30
N ALA A 64 -10.76 17.52 18.23
CA ALA A 64 -9.93 16.32 18.34
C ALA A 64 -8.61 16.59 19.08
N ARG A 65 -8.01 17.76 18.85
CA ARG A 65 -6.78 18.15 19.55
C ARG A 65 -7.03 18.37 21.05
N ASN A 66 -8.17 18.95 21.41
CA ASN A 66 -8.54 19.26 22.79
C ASN A 66 -9.18 18.08 23.52
N GLY A 67 -9.68 17.07 22.80
CA GLY A 67 -10.37 15.91 23.37
C GLY A 67 -11.86 16.12 23.63
N ASP A 68 -12.49 17.14 23.02
CA ASP A 68 -13.88 17.56 23.25
C ASP A 68 -14.73 17.50 21.96
N ILE A 69 -14.55 16.43 21.18
CA ILE A 69 -15.33 16.19 19.96
C ILE A 69 -16.82 16.14 20.26
N LYS A 70 -17.58 16.98 19.55
CA LYS A 70 -19.03 16.98 19.58
C LYS A 70 -19.57 15.96 18.59
N GLU A 71 -20.51 15.15 19.06
CA GLU A 71 -21.16 14.12 18.26
C GLU A 71 -21.74 14.66 16.95
N GLN A 72 -22.42 15.81 17.02
CA GLN A 72 -23.01 16.44 15.84
C GLN A 72 -21.95 16.78 14.79
N ASP A 73 -20.78 17.27 15.19
CA ASP A 73 -19.74 17.72 14.27
C ASP A 73 -19.07 16.53 13.57
N PHE A 74 -18.77 15.47 14.33
CA PHE A 74 -18.24 14.23 13.76
C PHE A 74 -19.25 13.56 12.82
N ASN A 75 -20.51 13.42 13.24
CA ASN A 75 -21.57 12.80 12.44
C ASN A 75 -21.89 13.64 11.19
N SER A 76 -21.73 14.97 11.25
CA SER A 76 -21.85 15.84 10.08
C SER A 76 -20.65 15.71 9.16
N ALA A 77 -19.44 15.55 9.70
CA ALA A 77 -18.23 15.33 8.92
C ALA A 77 -18.29 14.00 8.14
N LEU A 78 -18.93 12.96 8.67
CA LEU A 78 -19.16 11.69 7.95
C LEU A 78 -19.98 11.85 6.65
N LYS A 79 -20.81 12.89 6.57
CA LYS A 79 -21.66 13.17 5.39
C LYS A 79 -20.89 13.87 4.26
N ILE A 80 -19.67 14.36 4.52
CA ILE A 80 -18.85 15.00 3.49
C ILE A 80 -18.37 13.93 2.50
N LEU A 81 -18.42 14.23 1.20
CA LEU A 81 -17.93 13.28 0.20
C LEU A 81 -16.41 13.09 0.36
N GLY A 82 -15.99 11.85 0.63
CA GLY A 82 -14.58 11.49 0.79
C GLY A 82 -14.05 11.48 2.22
N THR A 83 -14.93 11.56 3.23
CA THR A 83 -14.64 11.48 4.67
C THR A 83 -15.29 10.26 5.34
N GLY A 84 -15.30 9.11 4.66
CA GLY A 84 -15.82 7.87 5.25
C GLY A 84 -15.18 7.55 6.61
N PHE A 85 -15.87 6.78 7.45
CA PHE A 85 -15.56 6.55 8.86
C PHE A 85 -14.11 6.12 9.12
N THR A 86 -13.61 5.12 8.39
CA THR A 86 -12.20 4.67 8.46
C THR A 86 -11.22 5.82 8.28
N LYS A 87 -11.53 6.74 7.38
CA LYS A 87 -10.64 7.87 7.11
C LYS A 87 -10.70 8.86 8.26
N LEU A 88 -11.90 9.26 8.72
CA LEU A 88 -11.99 10.18 9.85
C LEU A 88 -11.27 9.64 11.09
N THR A 89 -11.44 8.37 11.43
CA THR A 89 -10.72 7.75 12.57
C THR A 89 -9.21 7.72 12.37
N GLN A 90 -8.71 7.50 11.14
CA GLN A 90 -7.28 7.66 10.82
C GLN A 90 -6.78 9.11 11.02
N TYR A 91 -7.57 10.11 10.65
CA TYR A 91 -7.18 11.51 10.86
C TYR A 91 -7.20 11.89 12.35
N LEU A 92 -8.19 11.42 13.10
CA LEU A 92 -8.20 11.57 14.55
C LEU A 92 -6.95 10.95 15.18
N PHE A 93 -6.56 9.76 14.73
CA PHE A 93 -5.32 9.12 15.16
C PHE A 93 -4.07 9.95 14.84
N TYR A 94 -3.98 10.55 13.65
CA TYR A 94 -2.85 11.44 13.31
C TYR A 94 -2.79 12.69 14.20
N ILE A 95 -3.95 13.19 14.66
CA ILE A 95 -4.02 14.36 15.53
C ILE A 95 -3.60 14.01 16.95
N ASN A 96 -4.14 12.92 17.50
CA ASN A 96 -3.84 12.47 18.85
C ASN A 96 -3.94 10.94 18.96
N PRO A 97 -2.83 10.21 18.74
CA PRO A 97 -2.82 8.76 18.79
C PRO A 97 -2.97 8.21 20.22
N SER A 98 -2.96 9.07 21.24
CA SER A 98 -3.24 8.71 22.64
C SER A 98 -4.72 8.54 22.93
N GLN A 99 -5.56 9.25 22.19
CA GLN A 99 -6.99 9.35 22.46
C GLN A 99 -7.84 8.60 21.45
N TYR A 100 -7.30 8.34 20.26
CA TYR A 100 -8.05 7.77 19.16
C TYR A 100 -7.33 6.54 18.63
N LEU A 101 -8.08 5.56 18.12
CA LEU A 101 -7.57 4.38 17.42
C LEU A 101 -8.18 4.37 16.01
N PRO A 102 -7.38 4.21 14.95
CA PRO A 102 -7.93 4.13 13.61
C PRO A 102 -8.76 2.86 13.50
N ILE A 103 -9.94 2.92 12.88
CA ILE A 103 -10.74 1.74 12.55
C ILE A 103 -10.55 1.47 11.07
N ASP A 104 -9.56 0.63 10.76
CA ASP A 104 -9.18 0.30 9.41
C ASP A 104 -8.83 -1.18 9.25
N ALA A 105 -8.50 -1.58 8.03
CA ALA A 105 -8.16 -2.96 7.70
C ALA A 105 -6.97 -3.54 8.49
N GLN A 106 -6.19 -2.71 9.20
CA GLN A 106 -5.15 -3.21 10.12
C GLN A 106 -5.74 -3.55 11.49
N THR A 107 -6.49 -2.61 12.08
CA THR A 107 -6.98 -2.70 13.47
C THR A 107 -8.26 -3.51 13.60
N GLU A 108 -9.14 -3.54 12.59
CA GLU A 108 -10.39 -4.30 12.62
C GLU A 108 -10.18 -5.78 12.98
N PRO A 109 -9.27 -6.54 12.33
CA PRO A 109 -9.04 -7.94 12.70
C PRO A 109 -8.45 -8.11 14.10
N TRP A 110 -7.71 -7.11 14.62
CA TRP A 110 -7.17 -7.16 15.98
C TRP A 110 -8.30 -6.97 16.99
N LEU A 111 -9.22 -6.03 16.75
CA LEU A 111 -10.39 -5.78 17.59
C LEU A 111 -11.30 -7.01 17.68
N GLU A 112 -11.58 -7.65 16.55
CA GLU A 112 -12.37 -8.89 16.49
C GLU A 112 -11.72 -10.03 17.28
N GLN A 113 -10.39 -10.20 17.17
CA GLN A 113 -9.64 -11.19 17.95
C GLN A 113 -9.68 -10.91 19.45
N GLN A 114 -9.75 -9.63 19.83
CA GLN A 114 -9.96 -9.23 21.21
C GLN A 114 -11.43 -9.33 21.63
N GLY A 115 -12.34 -9.84 20.78
CA GLY A 115 -13.75 -10.04 21.10
C GLY A 115 -14.59 -8.76 21.08
N PHE A 116 -14.14 -7.70 20.40
CA PHE A 116 -14.93 -6.50 20.17
C PHE A 116 -15.72 -6.60 18.87
N THR A 117 -16.94 -6.08 18.91
CA THR A 117 -17.73 -5.81 17.71
C THR A 117 -17.32 -4.46 17.13
N LEU A 118 -17.21 -4.38 15.80
CA LEU A 118 -16.95 -3.12 15.12
C LEU A 118 -18.09 -2.11 15.37
N PRO A 119 -17.77 -0.83 15.57
CA PRO A 119 -18.78 0.18 15.85
C PRO A 119 -19.57 0.49 14.59
N GLN A 120 -20.82 0.93 14.75
CA GLN A 120 -21.50 1.62 13.65
C GLN A 120 -20.78 2.94 13.34
N GLU A 121 -20.95 3.46 12.13
CA GLU A 121 -20.28 4.69 11.70
C GLU A 121 -20.90 5.94 12.37
N SER A 122 -20.66 6.10 13.67
CA SER A 122 -21.13 7.21 14.49
C SER A 122 -20.09 7.59 15.55
N TRP A 123 -20.14 8.82 16.04
CA TRP A 123 -19.28 9.24 17.15
C TRP A 123 -19.56 8.45 18.43
N SER A 124 -20.84 8.26 18.78
CA SER A 124 -21.24 7.60 20.02
C SER A 124 -20.75 6.15 20.07
N ASP A 125 -20.93 5.38 18.99
CA ASP A 125 -20.47 3.99 18.93
C ASP A 125 -18.94 3.89 18.94
N TYR A 126 -18.27 4.81 18.24
CA TYR A 126 -16.81 4.89 18.23
C TYR A 126 -16.25 5.23 19.62
N GLN A 127 -16.80 6.24 20.30
CA GLN A 127 -16.37 6.61 21.65
C GLN A 127 -16.58 5.47 22.64
N ASN A 128 -17.75 4.82 22.58
CA ASN A 128 -18.05 3.65 23.40
C ASN A 128 -17.04 2.50 23.19
N LEU A 129 -16.60 2.26 21.96
CA LEU A 129 -15.54 1.28 21.68
C LEU A 129 -14.23 1.68 22.34
N LEU A 130 -13.80 2.93 22.19
CA LEU A 130 -12.53 3.42 22.76
C LEU A 130 -12.53 3.35 24.28
N GLU A 131 -13.63 3.69 24.94
CA GLU A 131 -13.78 3.58 26.39
C GLU A 131 -13.70 2.13 26.85
N LYS A 132 -14.40 1.21 26.18
CA LYS A 132 -14.33 -0.22 26.50
C LYS A 132 -12.91 -0.79 26.28
N LEU A 133 -12.18 -0.30 25.27
CA LEU A 133 -10.80 -0.68 25.03
C LEU A 133 -9.89 -0.22 26.18
N LYS A 134 -10.01 1.05 26.60
CA LYS A 134 -9.23 1.60 27.74
C LYS A 134 -9.49 0.85 29.04
N VAL A 135 -10.69 0.29 29.25
CA VAL A 135 -11.00 -0.54 30.43
C VAL A 135 -10.40 -1.94 30.31
N LYS A 136 -10.34 -2.51 29.11
CA LYS A 136 -9.86 -3.88 28.90
C LYS A 136 -8.34 -3.99 28.84
N THR A 137 -7.65 -2.95 28.39
CA THR A 137 -6.20 -2.97 28.19
C THR A 137 -5.56 -1.65 28.60
N ASP A 138 -4.40 -1.75 29.25
CA ASP A 138 -3.54 -0.60 29.56
C ASP A 138 -2.68 -0.17 28.36
N MET A 139 -2.77 -0.89 27.23
CA MET A 139 -2.00 -0.56 26.04
C MET A 139 -2.50 0.76 25.43
N PRO A 140 -1.58 1.69 25.12
CA PRO A 140 -1.97 2.90 24.41
C PRO A 140 -2.34 2.58 22.95
N PHE A 141 -3.21 3.39 22.36
CA PHE A 141 -3.76 3.09 21.03
C PHE A 141 -2.72 3.05 19.90
N TRP A 142 -1.64 3.83 20.00
CA TRP A 142 -0.52 3.70 19.06
C TRP A 142 0.14 2.32 19.10
N GLN A 143 0.26 1.73 20.29
CA GLN A 143 0.83 0.39 20.46
C GLN A 143 -0.11 -0.66 19.89
N ILE A 144 -1.42 -0.51 20.10
CA ILE A 144 -2.43 -1.39 19.49
C ILE A 144 -2.34 -1.33 17.96
N SER A 145 -2.24 -0.12 17.39
CA SER A 145 -2.11 0.06 15.94
C SER A 145 -0.85 -0.60 15.38
N TYR A 146 0.29 -0.48 16.10
CA TYR A 146 1.54 -1.16 15.76
C TYR A 146 1.40 -2.68 15.82
N GLU A 147 0.85 -3.25 16.89
CA GLU A 147 0.66 -4.69 17.02
C GLU A 147 -0.27 -5.26 15.95
N ALA A 148 -1.35 -4.54 15.64
CA ALA A 148 -2.28 -4.90 14.60
C ALA A 148 -1.58 -4.97 13.23
N TRP A 149 -0.79 -3.95 12.90
CA TRP A 149 0.02 -3.93 11.68
C TRP A 149 1.06 -5.05 11.65
N TYR A 150 1.76 -5.29 12.76
CA TYR A 150 2.79 -6.31 12.87
C TYR A 150 2.20 -7.71 12.63
N LYS A 151 1.10 -8.06 13.32
CA LYS A 151 0.40 -9.34 13.14
C LYS A 151 -0.08 -9.55 11.71
N ASN A 152 -0.61 -8.52 11.07
CA ASN A 152 -1.09 -8.64 9.69
C ASN A 152 0.05 -8.74 8.67
N THR A 153 1.19 -8.14 8.97
CA THR A 153 2.41 -8.25 8.16
C THR A 153 3.00 -9.65 8.30
N ASP A 154 3.11 -10.18 9.51
CA ASP A 154 3.54 -11.56 9.78
C ASP A 154 2.60 -12.59 9.14
N LYS A 155 1.28 -12.40 9.24
CA LYS A 155 0.30 -13.24 8.54
C LYS A 155 0.44 -13.18 7.01
N LYS A 156 0.82 -12.03 6.44
CA LYS A 156 1.11 -11.93 4.99
C LYS A 156 2.38 -12.70 4.62
N VAL A 157 3.40 -12.69 5.47
CA VAL A 157 4.62 -13.48 5.27
C VAL A 157 4.34 -14.98 5.41
N ALA A 158 3.55 -15.38 6.41
CA ALA A 158 3.18 -16.77 6.65
C ALA A 158 2.20 -17.33 5.59
N SER A 159 1.21 -16.54 5.14
CA SER A 159 0.26 -16.95 4.08
C SER A 159 0.91 -17.01 2.70
N GLN A 160 1.98 -16.25 2.46
CA GLN A 160 2.84 -16.42 1.28
C GLN A 160 3.69 -17.70 1.34
N GLN A 161 3.91 -18.27 2.53
CA GLN A 161 4.58 -19.56 2.70
C GLN A 161 3.60 -20.75 2.63
N SER A 162 2.35 -20.61 3.09
CA SER A 162 1.33 -21.68 3.07
C SER A 162 0.45 -21.73 1.82
N GLY A 163 0.56 -20.75 0.92
CA GLY A 163 -0.12 -20.69 -0.38
C GLY A 163 0.58 -21.38 -1.55
N TYR A 164 1.67 -22.13 -1.33
CA TYR A 164 2.36 -22.90 -2.36
C TYR A 164 1.90 -24.37 -2.38
N ASN A 165 0.59 -24.61 -2.38
CA ASN A 165 0.04 -25.86 -2.89
C ASN A 165 -0.24 -25.67 -4.38
N ILE A 166 0.78 -25.92 -5.21
CA ILE A 166 0.58 -26.19 -6.62
C ILE A 166 -0.29 -27.45 -6.69
N LYS A 167 -1.60 -27.30 -6.91
CA LYS A 167 -2.35 -28.34 -7.60
C LYS A 167 -1.73 -28.47 -8.98
N THR A 168 -0.79 -29.40 -9.10
CA THR A 168 -0.21 -29.86 -10.35
C THR A 168 -1.32 -30.56 -11.13
N LYS A 169 -2.18 -29.78 -11.79
CA LYS A 169 -2.63 -30.21 -13.11
C LYS A 169 -1.40 -30.07 -13.99
N SER A 170 -0.85 -31.21 -14.37
CA SER A 170 0.15 -31.34 -15.43
C SER A 170 -0.26 -30.46 -16.61
N ARG A 171 0.39 -29.30 -16.70
CA ARG A 171 0.51 -28.58 -17.95
C ARG A 171 1.91 -28.94 -18.41
N GLU A 172 1.96 -29.93 -19.30
CA GLU A 172 3.11 -30.10 -20.17
C GLU A 172 3.53 -28.73 -20.71
N PRO A 173 4.84 -28.45 -20.76
CA PRO A 173 5.34 -27.19 -21.28
C PRO A 173 5.12 -27.18 -22.79
N ASN A 174 3.93 -26.77 -23.22
CA ASN A 174 3.67 -26.53 -24.63
C ASN A 174 4.36 -25.20 -25.00
N MET A 175 5.60 -25.33 -25.45
CA MET A 175 6.39 -24.30 -26.11
C MET A 175 5.71 -23.94 -27.44
N ALA A 176 4.64 -23.12 -27.44
CA ALA A 176 4.11 -22.52 -28.68
C ALA A 176 2.98 -21.51 -28.42
N ASN A 177 3.33 -20.31 -27.96
CA ASN A 177 2.69 -19.10 -28.48
C ASN A 177 3.55 -17.88 -28.14
N LEU A 178 4.18 -17.28 -29.15
CA LEU A 178 5.02 -16.09 -29.01
C LEU A 178 4.18 -14.82 -28.79
N ASN A 179 2.88 -14.87 -29.14
CA ASN A 179 1.96 -13.74 -29.06
C ASN A 179 1.23 -13.72 -27.72
N ARG A 180 1.87 -13.23 -26.65
CA ARG A 180 1.27 -13.13 -25.31
C ARG A 180 1.15 -11.69 -24.85
N ILE A 181 -0.04 -11.29 -24.41
CA ILE A 181 -0.31 -10.00 -23.77
C ILE A 181 -0.49 -10.22 -22.26
N LEU A 182 0.34 -9.57 -21.45
CA LEU A 182 0.23 -9.59 -19.99
C LEU A 182 -0.61 -8.40 -19.51
N TYR A 183 -1.82 -8.65 -18.99
CA TYR A 183 -2.70 -7.62 -18.43
C TYR A 183 -3.12 -7.94 -16.99
N GLY A 184 -3.54 -6.93 -16.23
CA GLY A 184 -4.05 -7.10 -14.86
C GLY A 184 -3.96 -5.82 -14.01
N PRO A 185 -4.53 -5.80 -12.79
CA PRO A 185 -4.49 -4.66 -11.86
C PRO A 185 -3.05 -4.18 -11.52
N PRO A 186 -2.85 -2.92 -11.10
CA PRO A 186 -1.54 -2.45 -10.64
C PRO A 186 -1.06 -3.28 -9.43
N GLY A 187 0.19 -3.74 -9.45
CA GLY A 187 0.77 -4.57 -8.38
C GLY A 187 0.74 -6.10 -8.62
N THR A 188 0.17 -6.60 -9.73
CA THR A 188 0.13 -8.05 -10.04
C THR A 188 1.42 -8.64 -10.61
N GLY A 189 2.55 -7.94 -10.52
CA GLY A 189 3.85 -8.50 -10.90
C GLY A 189 4.13 -8.62 -12.41
N LYS A 190 3.33 -7.99 -13.29
CA LYS A 190 3.52 -8.02 -14.75
C LYS A 190 4.97 -7.79 -15.19
N THR A 191 5.64 -6.80 -14.60
CA THR A 191 7.06 -6.49 -14.89
C THR A 191 7.97 -7.68 -14.62
N TYR A 192 7.76 -8.42 -13.53
CA TYR A 192 8.54 -9.62 -13.21
C TYR A 192 8.20 -10.78 -14.14
N CYS A 193 6.92 -10.96 -14.47
CA CYS A 193 6.49 -11.96 -15.47
C CYS A 193 7.13 -11.69 -16.84
N THR A 194 7.25 -10.43 -17.25
CA THR A 194 7.91 -10.06 -18.52
C THR A 194 9.37 -10.46 -18.53
N THR A 195 10.11 -10.15 -17.46
CA THR A 195 11.53 -10.54 -17.30
C THR A 195 11.70 -12.06 -17.38
N GLU A 196 10.87 -12.80 -16.65
CA GLU A 196 10.94 -14.26 -16.61
C GLU A 196 10.62 -14.89 -17.97
N LEU A 197 9.59 -14.41 -18.66
CA LEU A 197 9.26 -14.86 -20.01
C LEU A 197 10.35 -14.54 -21.03
N ALA A 198 10.99 -13.38 -20.93
CA ALA A 198 12.09 -13.01 -21.81
C ALA A 198 13.29 -13.97 -21.66
N VAL A 199 13.66 -14.31 -20.43
CA VAL A 199 14.74 -15.28 -20.16
C VAL A 199 14.35 -16.68 -20.63
N GLN A 200 13.11 -17.11 -20.40
CA GLN A 200 12.60 -18.39 -20.90
C GLN A 200 12.69 -18.50 -22.44
N CYS A 201 12.37 -17.42 -23.15
CA CYS A 201 12.43 -17.40 -24.61
C CYS A 201 13.87 -17.45 -25.15
N VAL A 202 14.83 -16.80 -24.47
CA VAL A 202 16.21 -16.68 -24.93
C VAL A 202 17.08 -17.86 -24.49
N ALA A 203 16.82 -18.40 -23.29
CA ALA A 203 17.63 -19.46 -22.68
C ALA A 203 16.73 -20.50 -21.98
N PRO A 204 15.97 -21.30 -22.75
CA PRO A 204 15.03 -22.28 -22.21
C PRO A 204 15.73 -23.35 -21.37
N ASP A 205 16.81 -23.95 -21.87
CA ASP A 205 17.55 -25.03 -21.18
C ASP A 205 18.13 -24.56 -19.84
N TRP A 206 18.67 -23.33 -19.81
CA TRP A 206 19.17 -22.72 -18.58
C TRP A 206 18.03 -22.48 -17.59
N TYR A 207 16.88 -22.00 -18.06
CA TYR A 207 15.72 -21.75 -17.21
C TYR A 207 15.13 -23.04 -16.63
N GLU A 208 15.09 -24.14 -17.40
CA GLU A 208 14.63 -25.45 -16.93
C GLU A 208 15.55 -26.02 -15.84
N SER A 209 16.87 -25.77 -15.94
CA SER A 209 17.84 -26.16 -14.92
C SER A 209 17.64 -25.48 -13.54
N LEU A 210 16.85 -24.40 -13.49
CA LEU A 210 16.52 -23.66 -12.27
C LEU A 210 15.26 -24.17 -11.54
N SER A 211 14.69 -25.30 -11.94
CA SER A 211 13.50 -25.86 -11.27
C SER A 211 13.80 -26.18 -9.79
N ASN A 212 13.00 -25.61 -8.88
CA ASN A 212 13.06 -25.74 -7.41
C ASN A 212 14.12 -24.91 -6.64
N ASP A 213 14.78 -23.91 -7.24
CA ASP A 213 15.73 -23.04 -6.52
C ASP A 213 15.03 -21.93 -5.68
N LYS A 214 15.36 -21.84 -4.39
CA LYS A 214 14.84 -20.82 -3.45
C LYS A 214 15.14 -19.38 -3.87
N PHE A 215 16.21 -19.16 -4.64
CA PHE A 215 16.64 -17.85 -5.16
C PHE A 215 16.36 -17.68 -6.65
N LYS A 216 15.53 -18.53 -7.26
CA LYS A 216 15.18 -18.53 -8.69
C LYS A 216 14.88 -17.13 -9.25
N ARG A 217 14.09 -16.32 -8.54
CA ARG A 217 13.72 -14.97 -8.97
C ARG A 217 14.91 -14.02 -9.09
N GLN A 218 15.89 -14.11 -8.18
CA GLN A 218 17.08 -13.28 -8.23
C GLN A 218 17.98 -13.71 -9.39
N LYS A 219 18.21 -15.01 -9.53
CA LYS A 219 19.01 -15.57 -10.64
C LYS A 219 18.44 -15.23 -12.02
N ILE A 220 17.11 -15.29 -12.18
CA ILE A 220 16.43 -14.90 -13.43
C ILE A 220 16.67 -13.41 -13.73
N LYS A 221 16.59 -12.56 -12.70
CA LYS A 221 16.85 -11.13 -12.85
C LYS A 221 18.30 -10.87 -13.25
N ASP A 222 19.25 -11.50 -12.57
CA ASP A 222 20.68 -11.34 -12.87
C ASP A 222 20.99 -11.82 -14.30
N LYS A 223 20.38 -12.93 -14.72
CA LYS A 223 20.51 -13.46 -16.08
C LYS A 223 19.88 -12.53 -17.12
N TYR A 224 18.74 -11.93 -16.81
CA TYR A 224 18.11 -10.94 -17.66
C TYR A 224 18.96 -9.67 -17.82
N ASP A 225 19.55 -9.19 -16.72
CA ASP A 225 20.43 -8.02 -16.73
C ASP A 225 21.72 -8.32 -17.54
N GLU A 226 22.28 -9.54 -17.43
CA GLU A 226 23.39 -10.03 -18.26
C GLU A 226 23.01 -10.03 -19.76
N LEU A 227 21.84 -10.58 -20.12
CA LEU A 227 21.36 -10.65 -21.50
C LEU A 227 21.03 -9.27 -22.09
N THR A 228 20.59 -8.34 -21.24
CA THR A 228 20.36 -6.94 -21.63
C THR A 228 21.68 -6.22 -21.87
N ALA A 229 22.69 -6.44 -21.02
CA ALA A 229 24.03 -5.88 -21.19
C ALA A 229 24.74 -6.42 -22.45
N LYS A 230 24.46 -7.67 -22.83
CA LYS A 230 24.94 -8.29 -24.09
C LYS A 230 24.17 -7.83 -25.33
N GLY A 231 23.14 -7.00 -25.19
CA GLY A 231 22.31 -6.50 -26.30
C GLY A 231 21.38 -7.55 -26.91
N VAL A 232 21.23 -8.73 -26.29
CA VAL A 232 20.37 -9.82 -26.76
C VAL A 232 18.90 -9.55 -26.41
N LEU A 233 18.66 -8.83 -25.32
CA LEU A 233 17.35 -8.34 -24.90
C LEU A 233 17.36 -6.82 -24.86
N HIS A 234 16.37 -6.19 -25.50
CA HIS A 234 16.15 -4.75 -25.38
C HIS A 234 14.71 -4.49 -24.96
N LEU A 235 14.50 -3.98 -23.76
CA LEU A 235 13.17 -3.67 -23.23
C LEU A 235 13.04 -2.16 -23.10
N GLN A 236 12.31 -1.54 -24.04
CA GLN A 236 12.04 -0.11 -23.97
C GLN A 236 10.72 0.13 -23.21
N LEU A 237 10.78 0.81 -22.06
CA LEU A 237 9.57 1.36 -21.44
C LEU A 237 9.06 2.53 -22.31
N PHE A 238 8.00 2.31 -23.08
CA PHE A 238 7.34 3.37 -23.84
C PHE A 238 6.06 3.85 -23.14
N ILE A 239 6.07 5.10 -22.63
CA ILE A 239 4.92 6.02 -22.78
C ILE A 239 5.32 7.01 -23.86
N LYS A 240 5.05 6.66 -25.13
CA LYS A 240 4.82 7.54 -26.28
C LYS A 240 4.62 6.68 -27.52
N VAL A 241 3.55 6.94 -28.25
CA VAL A 241 3.25 6.34 -29.55
C VAL A 241 4.46 6.47 -30.49
N PHE A 242 4.94 5.36 -31.06
CA PHE A 242 5.74 5.39 -32.28
C PHE A 242 5.64 4.05 -33.02
N LEU A 243 5.31 4.14 -34.31
CA LEU A 243 5.18 3.03 -35.25
C LEU A 243 6.50 2.28 -35.41
N MET A 244 6.45 0.94 -35.43
CA MET A 244 7.52 0.14 -36.02
C MET A 244 7.47 0.26 -37.54
N ARG A 245 8.48 0.94 -38.10
CA ARG A 245 8.84 0.87 -39.51
C ARG A 245 9.91 -0.21 -39.64
N THR A 246 9.58 -1.36 -40.24
CA THR A 246 10.55 -2.34 -40.70
C THR A 246 10.88 -2.04 -42.16
N SER A 247 12.11 -1.62 -42.41
CA SER A 247 12.83 -1.83 -43.67
C SER A 247 14.17 -2.40 -43.22
N TRP A 248 14.65 -3.52 -43.77
CA TRP A 248 15.39 -3.59 -45.02
C TRP A 248 15.19 -4.95 -45.72
N LYS A 249 14.90 -4.93 -47.02
CA LYS A 249 15.43 -5.93 -47.97
C LYS A 249 16.55 -5.24 -48.73
N VAL A 250 17.76 -5.79 -48.60
CA VAL A 250 18.85 -5.58 -49.56
C VAL A 250 18.48 -6.42 -50.78
N LEU A 251 18.33 -5.80 -51.94
CA LEU A 251 18.30 -6.45 -53.23
C LEU A 251 19.68 -6.25 -53.83
N ASP A 252 20.46 -7.34 -53.87
CA ASP A 252 21.55 -7.50 -54.82
C ASP A 252 20.94 -8.11 -56.09
N LEU A 253 20.99 -7.33 -57.18
CA LEU A 253 20.94 -7.61 -58.63
C LEU A 253 20.23 -6.45 -59.36
#